data_AF-A0A5B9SYK4-F1
#
_entry.id   AF-A0A5B9SYK4-F1
#
_cell.length_a   1.000
_cell.length_b   1.000
_cell.length_c   1.000
_cell.angle_alpha   90.00
_cell.angle_beta   90.00
_cell.angle_gamma   90.00
#
_symmetry.space_group_name_H-M   'P 1'
#
loop_
_entity.id
_entity.type
_entity.pdbx_description
1 polymer ?
#
loop_
_entity_poly.entity_id
_entity_poly.type
_entity_poly.pdbx_seq_one_letter_code
_entity_poly.pdbx_strand_id
1 'polypeptide(L)'
;MSANPHNNKVSYDGFNCNDGKPPEANTSWSHVTNAWEWNDLKLNSGSVPDSFPEEVKEALENNICIICGEKNCPYIRNNRDYQKLINALKSGDSKEAMKVYRTKFAQLRGIHKAEVMKGLQKARDARNNSTCTVPYTGPMQSRRVIATPGIWSESIELLGSTGSEQNPHVYTVNFNPTSNMESSFDVEIKYPEANAMRTINTIGPGSYTIKATGGGSAYIRVKSHSVPITVTFDFPK
;
A
#
# COMPACT_ATOMS: atom_id res chain seq x y z
N MET A 1 5.20 24.63 -25.65
CA MET A 1 5.92 24.21 -24.42
C MET A 1 5.85 22.70 -24.36
N SER A 2 6.98 22.00 -24.45
CA SER A 2 7.03 20.52 -24.48
C SER A 2 6.45 19.96 -23.19
N ALA A 3 5.23 19.43 -23.27
CA ALA A 3 4.56 18.72 -22.19
C ALA A 3 5.10 17.29 -22.11
N ASN A 4 6.38 17.14 -21.75
CA ASN A 4 6.87 15.81 -21.40
C ASN A 4 6.26 15.44 -20.04
N PRO A 5 5.63 14.24 -19.92
CA PRO A 5 5.24 13.73 -18.61
C PRO A 5 6.49 13.71 -17.72
N HIS A 6 6.35 14.19 -16.48
CA HIS A 6 7.47 14.16 -15.55
C HIS A 6 7.90 12.70 -15.32
N ASN A 7 9.18 12.40 -15.54
CA ASN A 7 9.73 11.05 -15.41
C ASN A 7 9.98 10.70 -13.94
N ASN A 8 8.92 10.77 -13.14
CA ASN A 8 8.96 10.52 -11.71
C ASN A 8 8.39 9.12 -11.46
N LYS A 9 9.20 8.10 -11.74
CA LYS A 9 8.82 6.71 -11.46
C LYS A 9 9.16 6.38 -10.01
N VAL A 10 8.16 5.90 -9.28
CA VAL A 10 8.38 5.20 -8.01
C VAL A 10 9.09 3.88 -8.28
N SER A 11 9.90 3.42 -7.33
CA SER A 11 10.73 2.20 -7.47
C SER A 11 9.93 0.89 -7.34
N TYR A 12 8.64 0.98 -7.05
CA TYR A 12 7.71 -0.13 -6.86
C TYR A 12 6.44 0.08 -7.70
N ASP A 13 5.73 -0.99 -8.04
CA ASP A 13 4.49 -0.89 -8.83
C ASP A 13 3.29 -0.63 -7.92
N GLY A 14 2.88 0.63 -7.82
CA GLY A 14 1.75 1.02 -6.97
C GLY A 14 0.41 0.36 -7.33
N PHE A 15 0.26 -0.25 -8.51
CA PHE A 15 -0.98 -0.89 -8.95
C PHE A 15 -1.11 -2.36 -8.54
N ASN A 16 -0.05 -3.03 -8.06
CA ASN A 16 -0.09 -4.46 -7.75
C ASN A 16 0.49 -4.77 -6.35
N CYS A 17 0.67 -6.05 -6.01
CA CYS A 17 1.24 -6.49 -4.73
C CYS A 17 2.75 -6.21 -4.56
N ASN A 18 3.34 -5.32 -5.35
CA ASN A 18 4.76 -4.98 -5.41
C ASN A 18 5.71 -6.17 -5.60
N ASP A 19 5.23 -7.32 -6.06
CA ASP A 19 6.03 -8.55 -6.25
C ASP A 19 6.94 -8.90 -5.06
N GLY A 20 6.49 -8.62 -3.82
CA GLY A 20 7.27 -8.85 -2.61
C GLY A 20 8.36 -7.81 -2.33
N LYS A 21 8.47 -6.74 -3.12
CA LYS A 21 9.29 -5.57 -2.80
C LYS A 21 8.58 -4.70 -1.75
N PRO A 22 9.31 -4.18 -0.75
CA PRO A 22 8.74 -3.23 0.19
C PRO A 22 8.14 -2.03 -0.55
N PRO A 23 6.90 -1.60 -0.21
CA PRO A 23 6.35 -0.37 -0.73
C PRO A 23 7.14 0.84 -0.19
N GLU A 24 6.94 2.00 -0.80
CA GLU A 24 7.48 3.25 -0.23
C GLU A 24 6.86 3.55 1.14
N ALA A 25 7.64 4.24 1.99
CA ALA A 25 7.17 4.73 3.28
C ALA A 25 5.90 5.58 3.14
N ASN A 26 5.05 5.54 4.17
CA ASN A 26 3.77 6.25 4.20
C ASN A 26 2.75 5.81 3.12
N THR A 27 2.81 4.54 2.71
CA THR A 27 1.78 3.90 1.88
C THR A 27 0.98 2.89 2.70
N SER A 28 -0.24 2.59 2.25
CA SER A 28 -1.02 1.43 2.72
C SER A 28 -1.70 0.72 1.56
N TRP A 29 -1.93 -0.58 1.69
CA TRP A 29 -2.69 -1.36 0.72
C TRP A 29 -4.18 -1.04 0.85
N SER A 30 -4.79 -0.53 -0.21
CA SER A 30 -6.22 -0.24 -0.26
C SER A 30 -7.00 -1.42 -0.84
N HIS A 31 -7.88 -2.03 -0.04
CA HIS A 31 -8.75 -3.14 -0.47
C HIS A 31 -9.87 -2.69 -1.40
N VAL A 32 -10.14 -1.37 -1.46
CA VAL A 32 -11.15 -0.80 -2.36
C VAL A 32 -10.59 -0.71 -3.77
N THR A 33 -9.33 -0.32 -3.90
CA THR A 33 -8.69 -0.12 -5.20
C THR A 33 -7.75 -1.26 -5.60
N ASN A 34 -7.53 -2.25 -4.72
CA ASN A 34 -6.52 -3.31 -4.86
C ASN A 34 -5.16 -2.76 -5.30
N ALA A 35 -4.68 -1.72 -4.59
CA ALA A 35 -3.45 -1.02 -4.96
C ALA A 35 -2.81 -0.36 -3.73
N TRP A 36 -1.50 -0.09 -3.79
CA TRP A 36 -0.80 0.68 -2.76
C TRP A 36 -1.07 2.16 -2.92
N GLU A 37 -1.44 2.84 -1.84
CA GLU A 37 -1.82 4.26 -1.85
C GLU A 37 -1.03 5.06 -0.84
N TRP A 38 -0.57 6.25 -1.22
CA TRP A 38 -0.03 7.23 -0.28
C TRP A 38 -1.10 7.72 0.67
N ASN A 39 -0.89 7.52 1.97
CA ASN A 39 -1.86 7.83 3.02
C ASN A 39 -2.19 9.32 3.07
N ASP A 40 -1.18 10.15 2.83
CA ASP A 40 -1.27 11.61 2.78
C ASP A 40 -1.91 12.14 1.49
N LEU A 41 -2.24 11.31 0.50
CA LEU A 41 -2.97 11.73 -0.69
C LEU A 41 -4.37 11.12 -0.80
N LYS A 42 -4.73 10.23 0.12
CA LYS A 42 -6.02 9.56 0.13
C LYS A 42 -7.16 10.58 0.16
N LEU A 43 -8.04 10.47 -0.83
CA LEU A 43 -9.29 11.20 -0.93
C LEU A 43 -10.43 10.28 -0.50
N ASN A 44 -11.44 10.82 0.17
CA ASN A 44 -12.64 10.05 0.48
C ASN A 44 -13.44 9.82 -0.81
N SER A 45 -14.06 8.65 -0.96
CA SER A 45 -14.95 8.40 -2.10
C SER A 45 -16.04 9.47 -2.15
N GLY A 46 -16.25 10.09 -3.33
CA GLY A 46 -17.23 11.16 -3.50
C GLY A 46 -16.78 12.53 -3.01
N SER A 47 -15.52 12.68 -2.57
CA SER A 47 -14.95 14.00 -2.22
C SER A 47 -14.64 14.86 -3.45
N VAL A 48 -14.54 14.24 -4.63
CA VAL A 48 -14.35 14.96 -5.89
C VAL A 48 -15.73 15.28 -6.50
N PRO A 49 -16.08 16.57 -6.69
CA PRO A 49 -17.39 16.96 -7.19
C PRO A 49 -17.68 16.44 -8.61
N ASP A 50 -18.94 16.11 -8.90
CA ASP A 50 -19.41 15.65 -10.23
C ASP A 50 -19.22 16.67 -11.37
N SER A 51 -18.87 17.90 -11.03
CA SER A 51 -18.50 18.93 -12.01
C SER A 51 -17.12 18.71 -12.64
N PHE A 52 -16.30 17.83 -12.07
CA PHE A 52 -15.05 17.37 -12.69
C PHE A 52 -15.36 16.36 -13.80
N PRO A 53 -14.55 16.32 -14.87
CA PRO A 53 -14.66 15.24 -15.84
C PRO A 53 -14.45 13.87 -15.18
N GLU A 54 -15.23 12.87 -15.60
CA GLU A 54 -15.26 11.55 -14.95
C GLU A 54 -13.88 10.90 -14.86
N GLU A 55 -13.06 10.99 -15.91
CA GLU A 55 -11.72 10.39 -15.88
C GLU A 55 -10.77 11.11 -14.91
N VAL A 56 -10.99 12.40 -14.67
CA VAL A 56 -10.20 13.20 -13.72
C VAL A 56 -10.65 12.88 -12.30
N LYS A 57 -11.96 12.75 -12.10
CA LYS A 57 -12.55 12.32 -10.84
C LYS A 57 -12.00 10.97 -10.41
N GLU A 58 -12.13 9.97 -11.28
CA GLU A 58 -11.63 8.62 -11.02
C GLU A 58 -10.12 8.61 -10.78
N ALA A 59 -9.33 9.37 -11.57
CA ALA A 59 -7.88 9.42 -11.39
C ALA A 59 -7.50 10.01 -10.02
N LEU A 60 -8.11 11.12 -9.61
CA LEU A 60 -7.82 11.75 -8.32
C LEU A 60 -8.22 10.85 -7.14
N GLU A 61 -9.38 10.22 -7.20
CA GLU A 61 -9.85 9.29 -6.15
C GLU A 61 -8.98 8.03 -6.03
N ASN A 62 -8.25 7.67 -7.10
CA ASN A 62 -7.34 6.52 -7.13
C ASN A 62 -5.87 6.89 -6.95
N ASN A 63 -5.56 8.12 -6.55
CA ASN A 63 -4.20 8.64 -6.43
C ASN A 63 -3.35 8.47 -7.71
N ILE A 64 -3.99 8.64 -8.86
CA ILE A 64 -3.39 8.60 -10.19
C ILE A 64 -3.13 10.04 -10.64
N CYS A 65 -1.92 10.28 -11.15
CA CYS A 65 -1.55 11.60 -11.64
C CYS A 65 -2.34 11.97 -12.89
N ILE A 66 -3.05 13.10 -12.86
CA ILE A 66 -3.85 13.60 -14.00
C ILE A 66 -3.00 14.16 -15.16
N ILE A 67 -1.67 14.07 -15.07
CA ILE A 67 -0.71 14.47 -16.11
C ILE A 67 0.01 13.26 -16.73
N CYS A 68 0.46 12.30 -15.93
CA CYS A 68 1.26 11.18 -16.45
C CYS A 68 0.59 9.81 -16.30
N GLY A 69 -0.57 9.72 -15.65
CA GLY A 69 -1.28 8.45 -15.44
C GLY A 69 -0.62 7.47 -14.46
N GLU A 70 0.50 7.83 -13.85
CA GLU A 70 1.15 6.96 -12.86
C GLU A 70 0.49 7.12 -11.49
N LYS A 71 0.28 5.99 -10.80
CA LYS A 71 -0.17 5.96 -9.40
C LYS A 71 0.99 6.33 -8.48
N ASN A 72 0.68 7.01 -7.38
CA ASN A 72 1.69 7.49 -6.41
C ASN A 72 2.80 8.31 -7.07
N CYS A 73 2.42 9.19 -8.01
CA CYS A 73 3.41 10.00 -8.69
C CYS A 73 3.98 11.11 -7.78
N PRO A 74 5.31 11.22 -7.60
CA PRO A 74 5.94 12.27 -6.78
C PRO A 74 5.56 13.70 -7.15
N TYR A 75 5.17 13.94 -8.40
CA TYR A 75 4.70 15.25 -8.83
C TYR A 75 3.44 15.69 -8.07
N ILE A 76 2.58 14.76 -7.66
CA ILE A 76 1.38 15.06 -6.88
C ILE A 76 1.76 15.71 -5.54
N ARG A 77 2.78 15.18 -4.86
CA ARG A 77 3.31 15.69 -3.58
C ARG A 77 4.10 16.99 -3.75
N ASN A 78 4.97 17.02 -4.75
CA ASN A 78 5.99 18.07 -4.86
C ASN A 78 5.51 19.32 -5.62
N ASN A 79 4.45 19.21 -6.42
CA ASN A 79 3.94 20.34 -7.17
C ASN A 79 2.96 21.18 -6.34
N ARG A 80 3.25 22.49 -6.24
CA ARG A 80 2.43 23.44 -5.48
C ARG A 80 0.98 23.54 -5.95
N ASP A 81 0.75 23.54 -7.27
CA ASP A 81 -0.60 23.67 -7.81
C ASP A 81 -1.40 22.37 -7.60
N TYR A 82 -0.74 21.22 -7.68
CA TYR A 82 -1.36 19.91 -7.37
C TYR A 82 -1.70 19.79 -5.89
N GLN A 83 -0.79 20.20 -4.99
CA GLN A 83 -1.05 20.23 -3.55
C GLN A 83 -2.23 21.14 -3.18
N LYS A 84 -2.34 22.31 -3.82
CA LYS A 84 -3.52 23.18 -3.65
C LYS A 84 -4.81 22.47 -4.05
N LEU A 85 -4.81 21.76 -5.18
CA LEU A 85 -5.97 20.98 -5.63
C LEU A 85 -6.34 19.90 -4.61
N ILE A 86 -5.39 19.07 -4.19
CA ILE A 86 -5.63 17.97 -3.23
C ILE A 86 -6.11 18.49 -1.88
N ASN A 87 -5.51 19.57 -1.36
CA ASN A 87 -5.93 20.14 -0.08
C ASN A 87 -7.33 20.76 -0.14
N ALA A 88 -7.70 21.40 -1.26
CA ALA A 88 -9.06 21.90 -1.45
C ALA A 88 -10.09 20.75 -1.48
N LEU A 89 -9.78 19.66 -2.18
CA LEU A 89 -10.62 18.45 -2.23
C LEU A 89 -10.80 17.81 -0.85
N LYS A 90 -9.71 17.65 -0.09
CA LYS A 90 -9.76 17.12 1.28
C LYS A 90 -10.59 17.96 2.25
N SER A 91 -10.51 19.28 2.12
CA SER A 91 -11.27 20.22 2.95
C SER A 91 -12.72 20.38 2.50
N GLY A 92 -13.14 19.71 1.41
CA GLY A 92 -14.48 19.86 0.83
C GLY A 92 -14.72 21.19 0.12
N ASP A 93 -13.68 21.99 -0.13
CA ASP A 93 -13.78 23.26 -0.86
C ASP A 93 -13.85 23.01 -2.37
N SER A 94 -15.04 22.56 -2.80
CA SER A 94 -15.35 22.24 -4.19
C SER A 94 -15.13 23.43 -5.15
N LYS A 95 -15.33 24.67 -4.67
CA LYS A 95 -15.15 25.88 -5.48
C LYS A 95 -13.68 26.15 -5.76
N GLU A 96 -12.83 26.12 -4.73
CA GLU A 96 -11.40 26.32 -4.91
C GLU A 96 -10.77 25.14 -5.67
N ALA A 97 -11.17 23.90 -5.39
CA ALA A 97 -10.71 22.73 -6.13
C ALA A 97 -10.99 22.86 -7.64
N MET A 98 -12.23 23.20 -8.01
CA MET A 98 -12.63 23.37 -9.41
C MET A 98 -11.88 24.53 -10.07
N LYS A 99 -11.68 25.64 -9.35
CA LYS A 99 -10.90 26.79 -9.84
C LYS A 99 -9.45 26.40 -10.13
N VAL A 100 -8.77 25.74 -9.19
CA VAL A 100 -7.39 25.27 -9.39
C VAL A 100 -7.32 24.31 -10.58
N TYR A 101 -8.24 23.34 -10.67
CA TYR A 101 -8.31 22.41 -11.80
C TYR A 101 -8.45 23.14 -13.15
N ARG A 102 -9.40 24.06 -13.28
CA ARG A 102 -9.64 24.81 -14.53
C ARG A 102 -8.45 25.66 -14.95
N THR A 103 -7.82 26.33 -13.99
CA THR A 103 -6.71 27.25 -14.29
C THR A 103 -5.40 26.51 -14.59
N LYS A 104 -5.16 25.36 -13.96
CA LYS A 104 -3.83 24.70 -13.98
C LYS A 104 -3.77 23.40 -14.77
N PHE A 105 -4.88 22.66 -14.85
CA PHE A 105 -4.87 21.27 -15.33
C PHE A 105 -5.81 21.03 -16.51
N ALA A 106 -6.93 21.75 -16.61
CA ALA A 106 -7.95 21.49 -17.63
C ALA A 106 -7.43 21.64 -19.08
N GLN A 107 -6.51 22.58 -19.33
CA GLN A 107 -5.90 22.76 -20.65
C GLN A 107 -4.99 21.59 -21.05
N LEU A 108 -4.43 20.89 -20.06
CA LEU A 108 -3.51 19.76 -20.26
C LEU A 108 -4.25 18.44 -20.43
N ARG A 109 -5.56 18.40 -20.12
CA ARG A 109 -6.40 17.20 -20.19
C ARG A 109 -6.33 16.54 -21.57
N GLY A 110 -6.50 17.30 -22.66
CA GLY A 110 -6.50 16.75 -24.02
C GLY A 110 -5.18 16.09 -24.41
N ILE A 111 -4.07 16.64 -23.92
CA ILE A 111 -2.71 16.16 -24.23
C ILE A 111 -2.41 14.87 -23.48
N HIS A 112 -2.82 14.77 -22.21
CA HIS A 112 -2.44 13.68 -21.32
C HIS A 112 -3.51 12.60 -21.12
N LYS A 113 -4.70 12.78 -21.71
CA LYS A 113 -5.83 11.87 -21.54
C LYS A 113 -5.45 10.41 -21.78
N ALA A 114 -4.68 10.11 -22.81
CA ALA A 114 -4.29 8.74 -23.15
C ALA A 114 -3.48 8.07 -22.02
N GLU A 115 -2.51 8.78 -21.45
CA GLU A 115 -1.70 8.25 -20.34
C GLU A 115 -2.53 8.08 -19.07
N VAL A 116 -3.39 9.05 -18.75
CA VAL A 116 -4.33 8.94 -17.62
C VAL A 116 -5.24 7.72 -17.77
N MET A 117 -5.79 7.50 -18.97
CA MET A 117 -6.64 6.35 -19.24
C MET A 117 -5.88 5.02 -19.14
N LYS A 118 -4.59 4.96 -19.52
CA LYS A 118 -3.76 3.76 -19.29
C LYS A 118 -3.59 3.47 -17.79
N GLY A 119 -3.32 4.50 -16.99
CA GLY A 119 -3.26 4.39 -15.53
C GLY A 119 -4.56 3.89 -14.90
N LEU A 120 -5.69 4.47 -15.34
CA LEU A 120 -7.01 4.03 -14.93
C LEU A 120 -7.29 2.58 -15.33
N GLN A 121 -6.90 2.18 -16.54
CA GLN A 121 -7.06 0.80 -16.98
C GLN A 121 -6.25 -0.16 -16.09
N LYS A 122 -5.00 0.17 -15.77
CA LYS A 122 -4.19 -0.62 -14.82
C LYS A 122 -4.86 -0.73 -13.45
N ALA A 123 -5.43 0.35 -12.93
CA ALA A 123 -6.14 0.31 -11.66
C ALA A 123 -7.40 -0.58 -11.72
N ARG A 124 -8.15 -0.55 -12.83
CA ARG A 124 -9.30 -1.43 -13.04
C ARG A 124 -8.88 -2.89 -13.19
N ASP A 125 -7.79 -3.15 -13.91
CA ASP A 125 -7.23 -4.48 -14.08
C ASP A 125 -6.75 -5.03 -12.73
N ALA A 126 -6.09 -4.22 -11.90
CA ALA A 126 -5.69 -4.58 -10.54
C ALA A 126 -6.87 -4.93 -9.63
N ARG A 127 -8.01 -4.22 -9.78
CA ARG A 127 -9.25 -4.57 -9.07
C ARG A 127 -9.81 -5.93 -9.51
N ASN A 128 -9.74 -6.22 -10.80
CA ASN A 128 -10.29 -7.44 -11.40
C ASN A 128 -9.35 -8.65 -11.28
N ASN A 129 -8.05 -8.42 -11.09
CA ASN A 129 -7.05 -9.48 -11.03
C ASN A 129 -6.85 -9.91 -9.56
N SER A 130 -7.40 -11.07 -9.20
CA SER A 130 -7.38 -11.67 -7.84
C SER A 130 -5.99 -12.12 -7.35
N THR A 131 -4.90 -11.61 -7.93
CA THR A 131 -3.53 -12.09 -7.71
C THR A 131 -2.93 -11.60 -6.39
N CYS A 132 -3.55 -10.63 -5.74
CA CYS A 132 -3.30 -10.30 -4.34
C CYS A 132 -4.25 -11.13 -3.48
N THR A 133 -3.75 -12.23 -2.90
CA THR A 133 -4.53 -13.02 -1.95
C THR A 133 -4.91 -12.11 -0.78
N VAL A 134 -6.22 -11.91 -0.69
CA VAL A 134 -6.97 -10.97 0.14
C VAL A 134 -6.38 -10.86 1.56
N PRO A 135 -6.19 -9.65 2.10
CA PRO A 135 -6.18 -9.48 3.54
C PRO A 135 -7.57 -9.87 4.03
N TYR A 136 -7.58 -10.89 4.86
CA TYR A 136 -8.70 -11.32 5.66
C TYR A 136 -9.59 -10.14 6.11
N THR A 137 -10.87 -10.18 5.73
CA THR A 137 -11.89 -9.18 6.08
C THR A 137 -12.57 -9.47 7.42
N GLY A 138 -12.10 -10.47 8.15
CA GLY A 138 -12.57 -10.79 9.49
C GLY A 138 -11.84 -9.98 10.58
N PRO A 139 -12.16 -10.25 11.87
CA PRO A 139 -11.54 -9.56 12.99
C PRO A 139 -10.02 -9.75 13.04
N MET A 140 -9.25 -8.67 12.88
CA MET A 140 -7.79 -8.76 13.01
C MET A 140 -7.36 -8.90 14.47
N GLN A 141 -6.27 -9.62 14.67
CA GLN A 141 -5.53 -9.68 15.92
C GLN A 141 -4.25 -8.86 15.79
N SER A 142 -4.02 -8.00 16.77
CA SER A 142 -2.78 -7.24 16.91
C SER A 142 -1.94 -7.80 18.05
N ARG A 143 -0.63 -7.93 17.83
CA ARG A 143 0.36 -8.27 18.86
C ARG A 143 1.51 -7.28 18.80
N ARG A 144 2.01 -6.85 19.96
CA ARG A 144 3.12 -5.90 20.05
C ARG A 144 4.32 -6.57 20.67
N VAL A 145 5.49 -6.20 20.17
CA VAL A 145 6.76 -6.65 20.72
C VAL A 145 7.78 -5.53 20.67
N ILE A 146 8.70 -5.54 21.63
CA ILE A 146 9.85 -4.63 21.62
C ILE A 146 10.98 -5.31 20.86
N ALA A 147 11.35 -4.76 19.71
CA ALA A 147 12.51 -5.19 18.96
C ALA A 147 13.74 -4.50 19.56
N THR A 148 14.62 -5.29 20.17
CA THR A 148 15.87 -4.78 20.77
C THR A 148 17.00 -4.82 19.74
N PRO A 149 17.93 -3.85 19.71
CA PRO A 149 19.05 -3.87 18.79
C PRO A 149 19.88 -5.15 18.92
N GLY A 150 20.06 -5.87 17.81
CA GLY A 150 20.91 -7.06 17.75
C GLY A 150 20.39 -8.31 18.47
N ILE A 151 19.26 -8.24 19.20
CA ILE A 151 18.67 -9.35 19.94
C ILE A 151 17.29 -9.70 19.39
N TRP A 152 17.09 -10.96 19.03
CA TRP A 152 15.78 -11.48 18.63
C TRP A 152 14.78 -11.41 19.78
N SER A 153 13.58 -10.93 19.49
CA SER A 153 12.45 -11.03 20.40
C SER A 153 12.06 -12.47 20.67
N GLU A 154 11.19 -12.66 21.67
CA GLU A 154 10.42 -13.90 21.79
C GLU A 154 9.61 -14.15 20.51
N SER A 155 9.38 -15.44 20.23
CA SER A 155 8.53 -15.86 19.14
C SER A 155 7.06 -15.59 19.49
N ILE A 156 6.41 -14.76 18.70
CA ILE A 156 4.98 -14.50 18.79
C ILE A 156 4.26 -15.51 17.93
N GLU A 157 3.37 -16.28 18.52
CA GLU A 157 2.44 -17.13 17.78
C GLU A 157 1.43 -16.28 17.01
N LEU A 158 1.29 -16.58 15.72
CA LEU A 158 0.32 -15.97 14.82
C LEU A 158 -0.98 -16.80 14.85
N LEU A 159 -1.13 -17.70 13.87
CA LEU A 159 -2.30 -18.56 13.72
C LEU A 159 -1.91 -20.02 13.60
N GLY A 160 -2.71 -20.86 14.24
CA GLY A 160 -2.79 -22.29 13.93
C GLY A 160 -3.41 -22.49 12.54
N SER A 161 -2.81 -23.35 11.74
CA SER A 161 -3.22 -23.61 10.38
C SER A 161 -3.31 -25.11 10.12
N THR A 162 -4.28 -25.50 9.30
CA THR A 162 -4.44 -26.84 8.74
C THR A 162 -4.64 -26.71 7.25
N GLY A 163 -3.53 -26.64 6.51
CA GLY A 163 -3.53 -26.56 5.05
C GLY A 163 -3.10 -27.87 4.38
N SER A 164 -3.25 -27.92 3.05
CA SER A 164 -2.61 -28.92 2.19
C SER A 164 -1.98 -28.24 0.97
N GLU A 165 -1.24 -28.98 0.14
CA GLU A 165 -0.69 -28.44 -1.11
C GLU A 165 -1.78 -27.96 -2.08
N GLN A 166 -2.91 -28.69 -2.13
CA GLN A 166 -4.04 -28.36 -3.00
C GLN A 166 -4.90 -27.23 -2.41
N ASN A 167 -5.02 -27.15 -1.08
CA ASN A 167 -5.79 -26.13 -0.36
C ASN A 167 -4.96 -25.53 0.78
N PRO A 168 -4.03 -24.61 0.45
CA PRO A 168 -3.20 -23.96 1.44
C PRO A 168 -4.02 -23.00 2.31
N HIS A 169 -3.68 -22.90 3.59
CA HIS A 169 -4.21 -21.85 4.46
C HIS A 169 -3.38 -20.58 4.24
N VAL A 170 -3.99 -19.57 3.62
CA VAL A 170 -3.30 -18.34 3.18
C VAL A 170 -3.74 -17.15 3.98
N TYR A 171 -2.79 -16.41 4.53
CA TYR A 171 -3.04 -15.13 5.18
C TYR A 171 -1.81 -14.23 5.18
N THR A 172 -2.03 -12.93 5.36
CA THR A 172 -0.97 -11.93 5.41
C THR A 172 -0.78 -11.43 6.84
N VAL A 173 0.47 -11.35 7.29
CA VAL A 173 0.87 -10.65 8.50
C VAL A 173 1.55 -9.34 8.12
N ASN A 174 1.12 -8.24 8.73
CA ASN A 174 1.74 -6.93 8.60
C ASN A 174 2.60 -6.66 9.83
N PHE A 175 3.76 -6.03 9.67
CA PHE A 175 4.67 -5.66 10.75
C PHE A 175 5.08 -4.19 10.61
N ASN A 176 4.62 -3.37 11.55
CA ASN A 176 4.80 -1.91 11.51
C ASN A 176 5.43 -1.39 12.81
N PRO A 177 6.39 -0.44 12.75
CA PRO A 177 6.83 0.27 13.94
C PRO A 177 5.69 1.16 14.45
N THR A 178 5.47 1.14 15.76
CA THR A 178 4.50 2.02 16.44
C THR A 178 5.15 2.96 17.44
N SER A 179 6.48 2.92 17.58
CA SER A 179 7.26 3.90 18.32
C SER A 179 7.63 5.11 17.46
N ASN A 180 7.79 6.28 18.10
CA ASN A 180 8.27 7.51 17.46
C ASN A 180 9.74 7.45 17.01
N MET A 181 10.47 6.39 17.38
CA MET A 181 11.84 6.15 16.94
C MET A 181 11.84 5.34 15.65
N GLU A 182 12.56 5.81 14.64
CA GLU A 182 12.69 5.14 13.35
C GLU A 182 13.89 4.18 13.36
N SER A 183 13.63 2.89 13.18
CA SER A 183 14.64 1.89 12.85
C SER A 183 14.01 0.84 11.94
N SER A 184 14.77 0.36 10.96
CA SER A 184 14.45 -0.91 10.31
C SER A 184 14.72 -2.07 11.27
N PHE A 185 14.15 -3.23 10.98
CA PHE A 185 14.28 -4.42 11.81
C PHE A 185 14.26 -5.68 10.95
N ASP A 186 15.04 -6.68 11.35
CA ASP A 186 14.94 -8.02 10.80
C ASP A 186 13.63 -8.68 11.30
N VAL A 187 13.02 -9.49 10.44
CA VAL A 187 11.82 -10.28 10.71
C VAL A 187 12.12 -11.72 10.32
N GLU A 188 11.92 -12.65 11.25
CA GLU A 188 11.91 -14.09 10.96
C GLU A 188 10.48 -14.61 11.11
N ILE A 189 9.97 -15.29 10.08
CA ILE A 189 8.66 -15.95 10.11
C ILE A 189 8.85 -17.44 9.90
N LYS A 190 8.21 -18.24 10.75
CA LYS A 190 8.17 -19.70 10.67
C LYS A 190 6.74 -20.16 10.49
N TYR A 191 6.46 -21.01 9.51
CA TYR A 191 5.11 -21.51 9.26
C TYR A 191 5.13 -22.95 8.72
N PRO A 192 4.05 -23.73 8.91
CA PRO A 192 4.04 -25.13 8.51
C PRO A 192 3.84 -25.30 7.00
N GLU A 193 4.70 -26.10 6.40
CA GLU A 193 4.49 -26.74 5.10
C GLU A 193 4.22 -28.24 5.30
N ALA A 194 3.78 -28.93 4.23
CA ALA A 194 3.28 -30.30 4.28
C ALA A 194 4.14 -31.28 5.11
N ASN A 195 5.47 -31.13 5.10
CA ASN A 195 6.39 -32.05 5.77
C ASN A 195 7.37 -31.38 6.76
N ALA A 196 7.35 -30.05 6.89
CA ALA A 196 8.34 -29.32 7.70
C ALA A 196 7.88 -27.90 8.04
N MET A 197 8.57 -27.27 8.99
CA MET A 197 8.44 -25.83 9.20
C MET A 197 9.32 -25.09 8.20
N ARG A 198 8.73 -24.19 7.42
CA ARG A 198 9.47 -23.25 6.59
C ARG A 198 9.83 -22.03 7.39
N THR A 199 11.09 -21.59 7.27
CA THR A 199 11.58 -20.33 7.84
C THR A 199 11.89 -19.36 6.72
N ILE A 200 11.44 -18.12 6.85
CA ILE A 200 11.80 -17.02 5.97
C ILE A 200 12.32 -15.85 6.79
N ASN A 201 13.25 -15.10 6.20
CA ASN A 201 13.79 -13.89 6.77
C ASN A 201 13.49 -12.73 5.83
N THR A 202 13.04 -11.62 6.38
CA THR A 202 12.77 -10.37 5.65
C THR A 202 13.10 -9.18 6.55
N ILE A 203 12.94 -7.96 6.04
CA ILE A 203 13.18 -6.71 6.76
C ILE A 203 11.87 -5.93 6.83
N GLY A 204 11.58 -5.35 8.00
CA GLY A 204 10.43 -4.48 8.23
C GLY A 204 10.78 -2.98 8.32
N PRO A 205 9.76 -2.10 8.25
CA PRO A 205 8.32 -2.41 8.12
C PRO A 205 7.90 -3.05 6.80
N GLY A 206 6.79 -3.79 6.82
CA GLY A 206 6.25 -4.45 5.63
C GLY A 206 5.18 -5.48 5.95
N SER A 207 5.00 -6.42 5.03
CA SER A 207 4.07 -7.54 5.18
C SER A 207 4.61 -8.81 4.54
N TYR A 208 4.07 -9.95 4.94
CA TYR A 208 4.40 -11.24 4.35
C TYR A 208 3.16 -12.13 4.27
N THR A 209 2.92 -12.73 3.10
CA THR A 209 1.84 -13.69 2.89
C THR A 209 2.34 -15.09 3.22
N ILE A 210 1.80 -15.65 4.29
CA ILE A 210 2.00 -17.04 4.71
C ILE A 210 1.07 -17.91 3.87
N LYS A 211 1.64 -18.96 3.28
CA LYS A 211 0.93 -20.01 2.55
C LYS A 211 1.22 -21.34 3.23
N ALA A 212 0.48 -21.63 4.30
CA ALA A 212 0.67 -22.85 5.08
C ALA A 212 0.06 -24.06 4.36
N THR A 213 0.88 -25.08 4.08
CA THR A 213 0.47 -26.33 3.43
C THR A 213 0.51 -27.54 4.37
N GLY A 214 0.87 -27.32 5.64
CA GLY A 214 0.88 -28.33 6.69
C GLY A 214 0.02 -27.94 7.89
N GLY A 215 0.01 -28.82 8.90
CA GLY A 215 -0.63 -28.58 10.18
C GLY A 215 0.33 -27.96 11.20
N GLY A 216 -0.11 -26.93 11.93
CA GLY A 216 0.66 -26.31 13.03
C GLY A 216 0.50 -24.79 13.11
N SER A 217 1.17 -24.18 14.09
CA SER A 217 1.15 -22.73 14.27
C SER A 217 2.29 -22.04 13.54
N ALA A 218 2.02 -20.85 13.00
CA ALA A 218 3.07 -19.96 12.53
C ALA A 218 3.57 -19.04 13.65
N TYR A 219 4.82 -18.63 13.55
CA TYR A 219 5.50 -17.78 14.52
C TYR A 219 6.23 -16.64 13.82
N ILE A 220 6.29 -15.49 14.46
CA ILE A 220 7.06 -14.33 14.01
C ILE A 220 7.93 -13.81 15.14
N ARG A 221 9.15 -13.38 14.83
CA ARG A 221 10.03 -12.65 15.76
C ARG A 221 10.81 -11.58 15.03
N VAL A 222 11.25 -10.58 15.77
CA VAL A 222 11.92 -9.40 15.21
C VAL A 222 13.15 -9.01 16.00
N LYS A 223 14.06 -8.30 15.34
CA LYS A 223 15.29 -7.78 15.92
C LYS A 223 15.58 -6.43 15.30
N SER A 224 15.75 -5.40 16.13
CA SER A 224 16.02 -4.06 15.62
C SER A 224 17.48 -3.93 15.15
N HIS A 225 17.74 -3.00 14.23
CA HIS A 225 19.09 -2.71 13.76
C HIS A 225 19.82 -1.69 14.61
N SER A 226 19.16 -0.60 15.04
CA SER A 226 19.85 0.55 15.65
C SER A 226 19.34 0.91 17.04
N VAL A 227 18.02 1.03 17.24
CA VAL A 227 17.42 1.46 18.51
C VAL A 227 16.24 0.58 18.91
N PRO A 228 15.90 0.46 20.19
CA PRO A 228 14.68 -0.23 20.61
C PRO A 228 13.45 0.41 19.96
N ILE A 229 12.66 -0.39 19.26
CA ILE A 229 11.40 0.04 18.64
C ILE A 229 10.27 -0.89 19.07
N THR A 230 9.05 -0.37 19.12
CA THR A 230 7.87 -1.22 19.26
C THR A 230 7.38 -1.60 17.88
N VAL A 231 7.26 -2.90 17.61
CA VAL A 231 6.69 -3.43 16.37
C VAL A 231 5.31 -4.01 16.68
N THR A 232 4.32 -3.64 15.88
CA THR A 232 2.98 -4.22 15.90
C THR A 232 2.82 -5.18 14.73
N PHE A 233 2.39 -6.40 15.05
CA PHE A 233 1.99 -7.42 14.10
C PHE A 233 0.48 -7.44 13.98
N ASP A 234 -0.05 -7.27 12.78
CA ASP A 234 -1.47 -7.36 12.48
C ASP A 234 -1.73 -8.55 11.55
N PHE A 235 -2.58 -9.47 11.99
CA PHE A 235 -2.90 -10.72 11.28
C PHE A 235 -4.35 -11.16 11.56
N PRO A 236 -4.91 -12.12 10.81
CA PRO A 236 -6.28 -12.60 11.06
C PRO A 236 -6.47 -13.20 12.45
N LYS A 237 -7.72 -13.27 12.92
CA LYS A 237 -8.11 -14.07 14.08
C LYS A 237 -8.59 -15.46 13.66
#